data_AF-A0A3S1I169-F1
#
_entry.id   AF-A0A3S1I169-F1
#
_cell.length_a   1.000
_cell.length_b   1.000
_cell.length_c   1.000
_cell.angle_alpha   90.00
_cell.angle_beta   90.00
_cell.angle_gamma   90.00
#
_symmetry.space_group_name_H-M   'P 1'
#
loop_
_entity.id
_entity.type
_entity.pdbx_description
1 polymer ?
#
loop_
_entity_poly.entity_id
_entity_poly.type
_entity_poly.pdbx_seq_one_letter_code
_entity_poly.pdbx_strand_id
1 'polypeptide(L)'
;MKGRASIAIVLFGLAVLAGCAGAGRNACDLLQGQSACARPALSAGTAGPRIAAAQFFGDAGTSDYEKRFLALLAHHQLGAMDRANGTGPFGHDRHEIANSDFQATYRTLQKLAGPVAETHLPPAGASSGEGHFDGRWRVSRQTLYIDAAARPSAPRIFDFSGLQARSVEIVLRQAGKQPADIEGICDGTLAIRAGGGSRTIAMGTAFRFRLSGEDDTVSLFPSDGLNRCTARIRSSLAPAGAPLTIRREEAADPALAAFDSRYERCTTPNPTGLDALSRAFYASRWLSQTCALPIGKPRLLRKSRDGFNAKVEALMGAPLSDSAIDKGDPELPLDFSKAPRLKLIYLSSLEFKADFSGRIIERLIRHHAALGTKVRILVT
;
A
#
# COMPACT_ATOMS: atom_id res chain seq x y z
N MET A 1 30.80 52.03 49.68
CA MET A 1 29.61 52.80 49.27
C MET A 1 29.57 52.86 47.75
N LYS A 2 28.39 52.58 47.15
CA LYS A 2 27.81 53.05 45.86
C LYS A 2 28.79 53.46 44.74
N GLY A 3 28.71 53.04 43.48
CA GLY A 3 27.68 52.40 42.66
C GLY A 3 28.00 52.67 41.16
N ARG A 4 27.47 51.82 40.25
CA ARG A 4 26.96 52.04 38.86
C ARG A 4 27.51 53.23 38.03
N ALA A 5 27.81 53.17 36.71
CA ALA A 5 27.48 52.24 35.63
C ALA A 5 28.19 52.64 34.29
N SER A 6 28.28 51.67 33.37
CA SER A 6 28.22 51.73 31.88
C SER A 6 29.33 52.40 31.05
N ILE A 7 29.92 51.64 30.11
CA ILE A 7 29.66 51.69 28.65
C ILE A 7 30.34 50.49 27.95
N ALA A 8 29.65 50.00 26.91
CA ALA A 8 29.90 48.81 26.11
C ALA A 8 31.01 48.96 25.05
N ILE A 9 31.49 47.80 24.56
CA ILE A 9 31.64 47.39 23.14
C ILE A 9 32.79 46.37 23.08
N VAL A 10 32.48 45.09 22.85
CA VAL A 10 33.39 44.18 22.12
C VAL A 10 32.55 43.26 21.23
N LEU A 11 33.02 43.16 20.00
CA LEU A 11 32.42 42.52 18.84
C LEU A 11 32.13 41.02 19.02
N PHE A 12 31.07 40.61 18.34
CA PHE A 12 30.61 39.25 18.11
C PHE A 12 31.72 38.34 17.54
N GLY A 13 31.85 37.18 18.17
CA GLY A 13 32.80 36.13 17.82
C GLY A 13 32.42 35.34 16.57
N LEU A 14 33.48 34.87 15.92
CA LEU A 14 33.48 33.97 14.78
C LEU A 14 32.75 32.65 15.05
N ALA A 15 32.15 32.17 13.96
CA ALA A 15 31.46 30.90 13.81
C ALA A 15 32.30 29.68 14.26
N VAL A 16 31.73 28.87 15.16
CA VAL A 16 32.16 27.50 15.39
C VAL A 16 31.31 26.59 14.49
N LEU A 17 31.93 26.11 13.42
CA LEU A 17 31.48 25.00 12.59
C LEU A 17 31.78 23.69 13.32
N ALA A 18 30.78 23.07 13.94
CA ALA A 18 30.73 21.63 14.19
C ALA A 18 29.30 21.25 14.61
N GLY A 19 28.54 20.60 13.72
CA GLY A 19 27.19 20.17 14.03
C GLY A 19 26.58 19.27 12.97
N CYS A 20 26.78 17.96 13.16
CA CYS A 20 25.98 16.85 12.62
C CYS A 20 25.97 16.66 11.10
N ALA A 21 26.89 15.82 10.65
CA ALA A 21 26.79 15.07 9.40
C ALA A 21 25.52 14.17 9.38
N GLY A 22 24.80 14.20 8.26
CA GLY A 22 24.03 13.07 7.74
C GLY A 22 22.69 12.74 8.40
N ALA A 23 21.69 13.61 8.28
CA ALA A 23 20.30 13.19 8.46
C ALA A 23 19.85 12.40 7.22
N GLY A 24 19.93 11.08 7.31
CA GLY A 24 19.36 10.15 6.34
C GLY A 24 17.86 10.38 6.19
N ARG A 25 17.40 10.45 4.93
CA ARG A 25 16.00 10.40 4.54
C ARG A 25 15.39 9.14 5.17
N ASN A 26 14.52 9.24 6.19
CA ASN A 26 13.44 8.29 6.52
C ASN A 26 12.68 8.54 7.84
N ALA A 27 11.39 8.15 7.80
CA ALA A 27 10.29 8.21 8.78
C ALA A 27 9.71 9.60 9.08
N CYS A 28 8.62 9.93 8.36
CA CYS A 28 7.95 11.23 8.30
C CYS A 28 8.92 12.35 7.89
N ASP A 29 8.89 12.78 6.63
CA ASP A 29 9.46 14.09 6.24
C ASP A 29 8.66 15.19 6.97
N LEU A 30 9.01 15.45 8.23
CA LEU A 30 8.60 16.66 8.93
C LEU A 30 9.31 17.82 8.24
N LEU A 31 8.65 18.41 7.25
CA LEU A 31 9.07 19.67 6.66
C LEU A 31 9.01 20.76 7.75
N GLN A 32 9.98 21.67 7.76
CA GLN A 32 10.05 22.79 8.72
C GLN A 32 8.69 23.48 8.87
N GLY A 33 8.06 23.40 10.04
CA GLY A 33 6.74 23.99 10.34
C GLY A 33 5.59 23.00 10.50
N GLN A 34 5.79 21.69 10.31
CA GLN A 34 4.79 20.68 10.66
C GLN A 34 4.95 20.18 12.10
N SER A 35 3.84 20.10 12.86
CA SER A 35 3.81 19.65 14.26
C SER A 35 3.38 18.19 14.43
N ALA A 36 3.00 17.47 13.36
CA ALA A 36 2.52 16.09 13.43
C ALA A 36 2.81 15.28 12.16
N CYS A 37 3.03 13.96 12.31
CA CYS A 37 3.01 12.98 11.22
C CYS A 37 1.58 12.86 10.65
N ALA A 38 1.24 13.71 9.69
CA ALA A 38 0.02 13.59 8.90
C ALA A 38 0.31 12.77 7.63
N ARG A 39 -0.59 11.85 7.28
CA ARG A 39 -0.62 11.27 5.93
C ARG A 39 -1.02 12.39 4.97
N PRO A 40 -0.25 12.72 3.93
CA PRO A 40 -0.81 13.44 2.80
C PRO A 40 -1.93 12.56 2.23
N ALA A 41 -3.17 13.05 2.24
CA ALA A 41 -4.26 12.31 1.63
C ALA A 41 -4.06 12.37 0.11
N LEU A 42 -4.33 11.25 -0.58
CA LEU A 42 -4.39 11.23 -2.05
C LEU A 42 -5.71 11.80 -2.58
N SER A 43 -6.64 12.16 -1.69
CA SER A 43 -7.91 12.79 -2.05
C SER A 43 -7.71 14.28 -2.36
N ALA A 44 -8.58 14.83 -3.19
CA ALA A 44 -8.70 16.25 -3.55
C ALA A 44 -8.92 17.23 -2.37
N GLY A 45 -8.73 16.79 -1.11
CA GLY A 45 -9.06 17.53 0.10
C GLY A 45 -7.89 17.82 1.05
N THR A 46 -6.63 17.54 0.72
CA THR A 46 -5.50 17.97 1.57
C THR A 46 -4.87 19.27 1.08
N ALA A 47 -5.07 20.34 1.85
CA ALA A 47 -4.37 21.61 1.72
C ALA A 47 -2.95 21.52 2.31
N GLY A 48 -1.98 22.12 1.61
CA GLY A 48 -0.63 22.39 2.06
C GLY A 48 0.32 22.79 0.91
N PRO A 49 1.01 23.95 0.96
CA PRO A 49 1.86 24.49 -0.13
C PRO A 49 3.18 23.74 -0.39
N ARG A 50 3.28 22.47 0.03
CA ARG A 50 4.52 21.67 0.01
C ARG A 50 4.40 20.28 -0.59
N ILE A 51 3.28 19.94 -1.23
CA ILE A 51 3.06 18.62 -1.83
C ILE A 51 3.57 18.64 -3.29
N ALA A 52 4.89 18.58 -3.45
CA ALA A 52 5.54 18.51 -4.77
C ALA A 52 5.56 17.07 -5.33
N ALA A 53 5.75 16.94 -6.64
CA ALA A 53 5.76 15.70 -7.45
C ALA A 53 6.42 14.47 -6.80
N ALA A 54 7.51 14.65 -6.05
CA ALA A 54 8.22 13.60 -5.33
C ALA A 54 7.36 12.92 -4.24
N GLN A 55 6.42 13.65 -3.62
CA GLN A 55 5.45 13.09 -2.69
C GLN A 55 4.30 12.37 -3.40
N PHE A 56 4.03 12.68 -4.68
CA PHE A 56 3.00 11.99 -5.48
C PHE A 56 3.50 10.68 -6.10
N PHE A 57 4.78 10.58 -6.44
CA PHE A 57 5.28 9.46 -7.23
C PHE A 57 6.69 8.96 -6.87
N GLY A 58 7.29 9.47 -5.78
CA GLY A 58 8.68 9.16 -5.44
C GLY A 58 9.68 9.76 -6.43
N ASP A 59 10.93 9.32 -6.38
CA ASP A 59 11.87 9.51 -7.48
C ASP A 59 11.26 8.86 -8.73
N ALA A 60 11.08 9.63 -9.80
CA ALA A 60 10.48 9.13 -11.04
C ALA A 60 11.31 7.92 -11.52
N GLY A 61 10.65 6.77 -11.60
CA GLY A 61 11.28 5.52 -11.99
C GLY A 61 12.14 5.67 -13.25
N THR A 62 13.24 4.95 -13.31
CA THR A 62 14.23 5.08 -14.39
C THR A 62 13.72 4.45 -15.69
N SER A 63 12.78 3.51 -15.61
CA SER A 63 12.27 2.78 -16.77
C SER A 63 11.14 3.50 -17.51
N ASP A 64 11.01 3.23 -18.82
CA ASP A 64 9.92 3.76 -19.64
C ASP A 64 8.55 3.27 -19.18
N TYR A 65 8.47 2.05 -18.65
CA TYR A 65 7.24 1.48 -18.10
C TYR A 65 6.77 2.29 -16.88
N GLU A 66 7.67 2.55 -15.92
CA GLU A 66 7.36 3.33 -14.73
C GLU A 66 6.91 4.74 -15.09
N LYS A 67 7.61 5.42 -16.00
CA LYS A 67 7.22 6.76 -16.47
C LYS A 67 5.80 6.76 -17.04
N ARG A 68 5.45 5.78 -17.87
CA ARG A 68 4.10 5.64 -18.45
C ARG A 68 3.04 5.35 -17.39
N PHE A 69 3.35 4.49 -16.42
CA PHE A 69 2.44 4.19 -15.31
C PHE A 69 2.17 5.40 -14.43
N LEU A 70 3.21 6.14 -14.05
CA LEU A 70 3.07 7.35 -13.25
C LEU A 70 2.29 8.43 -14.03
N ALA A 71 2.50 8.53 -15.34
CA ALA A 71 1.73 9.44 -16.21
C ALA A 71 0.23 9.08 -16.23
N LEU A 72 -0.12 7.80 -16.34
CA LEU A 72 -1.50 7.32 -16.28
C LEU A 72 -2.15 7.60 -14.91
N LEU A 73 -1.43 7.35 -13.81
CA LEU A 73 -1.90 7.67 -12.47
C LEU A 73 -2.14 9.18 -12.32
N ALA A 74 -1.23 10.02 -12.83
CA ALA A 74 -1.39 11.46 -12.81
C ALA A 74 -2.62 11.92 -13.61
N HIS A 75 -2.85 11.33 -14.78
CA HIS A 75 -4.03 11.61 -15.59
C HIS A 75 -5.34 11.23 -14.88
N HIS A 76 -5.39 10.04 -14.26
CA HIS A 76 -6.56 9.62 -13.48
C HIS A 76 -6.82 10.56 -12.29
N GLN A 77 -5.75 10.98 -11.60
CA GLN A 77 -5.85 11.90 -10.48
C GLN A 77 -6.35 13.29 -10.89
N LEU A 78 -5.92 13.82 -12.05
CA LEU A 78 -6.48 15.05 -12.62
C LEU A 78 -7.98 14.92 -12.85
N GLY A 79 -8.42 13.83 -13.49
CA GLY A 79 -9.84 13.60 -13.72
C GLY A 79 -10.65 13.49 -12.42
N ALA A 80 -10.07 12.94 -11.35
CA ALA A 80 -10.70 12.92 -10.02
C ALA A 80 -10.79 14.32 -9.40
N MET A 81 -9.73 15.13 -9.53
CA MET A 81 -9.75 16.54 -9.09
C MET A 81 -10.79 17.35 -9.85
N ASP A 82 -10.90 17.16 -11.17
CA ASP A 82 -11.90 17.83 -12.00
C ASP A 82 -13.33 17.46 -11.59
N ARG A 83 -13.60 16.16 -11.40
CA ARG A 83 -14.91 15.71 -10.90
C ARG A 83 -15.26 16.27 -9.53
N ALA A 84 -14.30 16.31 -8.61
CA ALA A 84 -14.52 16.77 -7.25
C ALA A 84 -14.80 18.28 -7.17
N ASN A 85 -14.28 19.06 -8.12
CA ASN A 85 -14.38 20.52 -8.10
C ASN A 85 -15.25 21.08 -9.25
N GLY A 86 -15.86 20.22 -10.07
CA GLY A 86 -16.65 20.63 -11.23
C GLY A 86 -15.85 21.32 -12.33
N THR A 87 -14.52 21.14 -12.37
CA THR A 87 -13.64 21.83 -13.34
C THR A 87 -13.43 21.02 -14.63
N GLY A 88 -12.78 21.63 -15.63
CA GLY A 88 -12.43 20.94 -16.87
C GLY A 88 -13.67 20.65 -17.72
N PRO A 89 -13.98 19.37 -18.05
CA PRO A 89 -15.15 19.03 -18.87
C PRO A 89 -16.49 19.33 -18.18
N PHE A 90 -16.49 19.67 -16.88
CA PHE A 90 -17.68 19.97 -16.09
C PHE A 90 -18.00 21.47 -16.00
N GLY A 91 -17.23 22.34 -16.66
CA GLY A 91 -17.62 23.72 -16.97
C GLY A 91 -17.03 24.81 -16.07
N HIS A 92 -16.52 24.52 -14.87
CA HIS A 92 -15.82 25.53 -14.06
C HIS A 92 -14.38 25.72 -14.51
N ASP A 93 -13.89 26.96 -14.54
CA ASP A 93 -12.48 27.21 -14.75
C ASP A 93 -11.72 26.87 -13.46
N ARG A 94 -10.73 25.98 -13.57
CA ARG A 94 -9.85 25.64 -12.45
C ARG A 94 -9.17 26.86 -11.84
N HIS A 95 -8.94 27.94 -12.60
CA HIS A 95 -8.26 29.14 -12.09
C HIS A 95 -9.15 29.94 -11.12
N GLU A 96 -10.45 29.67 -11.08
CA GLU A 96 -11.40 30.23 -10.10
C GLU A 96 -11.23 29.61 -8.71
N ILE A 97 -10.55 28.46 -8.60
CA ILE A 97 -10.24 27.82 -7.32
C ILE A 97 -9.08 28.57 -6.66
N ALA A 98 -9.42 29.45 -5.72
CA ALA A 98 -8.52 30.24 -4.89
C ALA A 98 -7.81 29.42 -3.81
N ASN A 99 -7.22 28.28 -4.18
CA ASN A 99 -6.39 27.44 -3.30
C ASN A 99 -5.03 27.20 -3.96
N SER A 100 -3.97 27.78 -3.39
CA SER A 100 -2.60 27.70 -3.93
C SER A 100 -2.10 26.26 -4.10
N ASP A 101 -2.57 25.36 -3.25
CA ASP A 101 -2.06 24.00 -3.13
C ASP A 101 -2.74 23.10 -4.14
N PHE A 102 -4.03 23.32 -4.35
CA PHE A 102 -4.76 22.80 -5.48
C PHE A 102 -4.07 23.20 -6.79
N GLN A 103 -3.76 24.50 -6.98
CA GLN A 103 -3.11 24.98 -8.20
C GLN A 103 -1.72 24.37 -8.41
N ALA A 104 -0.91 24.26 -7.34
CA ALA A 104 0.40 23.64 -7.41
C ALA A 104 0.31 22.15 -7.78
N THR A 105 -0.55 21.41 -7.08
CA THR A 105 -0.79 19.97 -7.31
C THR A 105 -1.28 19.73 -8.72
N TYR A 106 -2.27 20.49 -9.18
CA TYR A 106 -2.84 20.35 -10.51
C TYR A 106 -1.77 20.59 -11.59
N ARG A 107 -0.96 21.66 -11.49
CA ARG A 107 0.13 21.93 -12.45
C ARG A 107 1.15 20.80 -12.49
N THR A 108 1.49 20.23 -11.33
CA THR A 108 2.42 19.09 -11.26
C THR A 108 1.83 17.85 -11.94
N LEU A 109 0.59 17.49 -11.63
CA LEU A 109 -0.08 16.35 -12.25
C LEU A 109 -0.25 16.54 -13.75
N GLN A 110 -0.55 17.76 -14.21
CA GLN A 110 -0.66 18.10 -15.63
C GLN A 110 0.65 17.87 -16.38
N LYS A 111 1.79 18.28 -15.81
CA LYS A 111 3.12 18.04 -16.40
C LYS A 111 3.42 16.54 -16.49
N LEU A 112 3.08 15.79 -15.46
CA LEU A 112 3.33 14.34 -15.40
C LEU A 112 2.39 13.54 -16.31
N ALA A 113 1.14 13.98 -16.46
CA ALA A 113 0.16 13.39 -17.35
C ALA A 113 0.40 13.77 -18.82
N GLY A 114 1.23 14.77 -19.12
CA GLY A 114 1.53 15.25 -20.47
C GLY A 114 1.79 14.14 -21.50
N PRO A 115 2.64 13.13 -21.20
CA PRO A 115 2.88 12.00 -22.09
C PRO A 115 1.62 11.19 -22.43
N VAL A 116 0.58 11.19 -21.58
CA VAL A 116 -0.73 10.49 -21.82
C VAL A 116 -1.53 11.11 -22.95
N ALA A 117 -1.35 12.40 -23.20
CA ALA A 117 -2.03 13.09 -24.28
C ALA A 117 -1.43 12.76 -25.67
N GLU A 118 -0.24 12.14 -25.73
CA GLU A 118 0.39 11.73 -26.98
C GLU A 118 -0.19 10.38 -27.45
N THR A 119 -0.90 10.39 -28.57
CA THR A 119 -1.60 9.21 -29.13
C THR A 119 -0.65 8.10 -29.61
N HIS A 120 0.62 8.42 -29.86
CA HIS A 120 1.61 7.50 -30.40
C HIS A 120 2.90 7.59 -29.59
N LEU A 121 2.92 6.93 -28.43
CA LEU A 121 4.19 6.73 -27.74
C LEU A 121 5.12 5.87 -28.60
N PRO A 122 6.42 6.20 -28.70
CA PRO A 122 7.38 5.36 -29.39
C PRO A 122 7.33 3.93 -28.83
N PRO A 123 7.61 2.90 -29.65
CA PRO A 123 7.70 1.52 -29.17
C PRO A 123 8.62 1.47 -27.94
N ALA A 124 8.24 0.69 -26.93
CA ALA A 124 9.18 0.41 -25.85
C ALA A 124 10.45 -0.16 -26.47
N GLY A 125 11.62 0.31 -26.02
CA GLY A 125 12.91 -0.16 -26.53
C GLY A 125 13.00 -1.70 -26.49
N ALA A 126 13.83 -2.27 -27.36
CA ALA A 126 13.94 -3.71 -27.65
C ALA A 126 14.29 -4.64 -26.47
N SER A 127 14.32 -4.15 -25.23
CA SER A 127 14.42 -4.99 -24.04
C SER A 127 13.09 -5.72 -23.82
N SER A 128 12.94 -6.87 -24.47
CA SER A 128 11.94 -7.87 -24.11
C SER A 128 12.24 -8.42 -22.72
N GLY A 129 11.19 -8.70 -21.94
CA GLY A 129 11.31 -9.52 -20.74
C GLY A 129 10.75 -8.89 -19.47
N GLU A 130 11.10 -9.54 -18.37
CA GLU A 130 10.70 -9.18 -17.02
C GLU A 130 11.26 -7.80 -16.63
N GLY A 131 10.47 -7.02 -15.92
CA GLY A 131 10.91 -5.81 -15.24
C GLY A 131 10.34 -5.79 -13.82
N HIS A 132 10.97 -4.99 -12.96
CA HIS A 132 10.46 -4.74 -11.62
C HIS A 132 10.18 -3.26 -11.47
N PHE A 133 9.06 -2.95 -10.84
CA PHE A 133 8.69 -1.60 -10.50
C PHE A 133 9.39 -1.23 -9.19
N ASP A 134 10.23 -0.22 -9.21
CA ASP A 134 11.00 0.24 -8.05
C ASP A 134 10.50 1.60 -7.55
N GLY A 135 9.80 2.34 -8.41
CA GLY A 135 9.20 3.63 -8.06
C GLY A 135 8.20 3.55 -6.90
N ARG A 136 8.11 4.61 -6.10
CA ARG A 136 7.13 4.68 -4.99
C ARG A 136 5.84 5.34 -5.44
N TRP A 137 4.80 4.56 -5.70
CA TRP A 137 3.58 5.07 -6.32
C TRP A 137 2.34 4.94 -5.44
N ARG A 138 2.36 4.10 -4.40
CA ARG A 138 1.18 3.83 -3.55
C ARG A 138 1.33 4.32 -2.12
N VAL A 139 0.22 4.37 -1.40
CA VAL A 139 0.20 4.49 0.06
C VAL A 139 -0.17 3.13 0.65
N SER A 140 0.48 2.75 1.74
CA SER A 140 0.22 1.49 2.43
C SER A 140 -0.52 1.77 3.75
N ARG A 141 -1.77 1.32 3.85
CA ARG A 141 -2.53 1.31 5.10
C ARG A 141 -2.88 -0.12 5.44
N GLN A 142 -2.36 -0.61 6.56
CA GLN A 142 -2.79 -1.89 7.11
C GLN A 142 -3.48 -1.67 8.45
N THR A 143 -4.36 -2.60 8.82
CA THR A 143 -5.02 -2.59 10.12
C THR A 143 -4.67 -3.87 10.85
N LEU A 144 -4.12 -3.73 12.05
CA LEU A 144 -3.86 -4.81 12.98
C LEU A 144 -4.93 -4.76 14.08
N TYR A 145 -5.79 -5.76 14.11
CA TYR A 145 -6.79 -5.91 15.16
C TYR A 145 -6.18 -6.54 16.41
N ILE A 146 -6.34 -5.89 17.54
CA ILE A 146 -5.89 -6.36 18.85
C ILE A 146 -7.10 -6.71 19.69
N ASP A 147 -7.18 -7.96 20.11
CA ASP A 147 -8.11 -8.40 21.15
C ASP A 147 -7.32 -8.93 22.34
N ALA A 148 -7.42 -8.22 23.47
CA ALA A 148 -6.76 -8.56 24.72
C ALA A 148 -7.27 -9.88 25.34
N ALA A 149 -8.46 -10.34 24.94
CA ALA A 149 -9.01 -11.63 25.33
C ALA A 149 -8.47 -12.78 24.46
N ALA A 150 -7.83 -12.50 23.32
CA ALA A 150 -7.29 -13.52 22.45
C ALA A 150 -6.27 -14.41 23.20
N ARG A 151 -6.35 -15.72 22.95
CA ARG A 151 -5.46 -16.75 23.51
C ARG A 151 -4.73 -17.46 22.38
N PRO A 152 -3.70 -16.83 21.78
CA PRO A 152 -2.98 -17.46 20.71
C PRO A 152 -2.17 -18.65 21.25
N SER A 153 -2.30 -19.81 20.60
CA SER A 153 -1.52 -21.03 20.94
C SER A 153 -0.05 -20.94 20.54
N ALA A 154 0.32 -19.94 19.74
CA ALA A 154 1.68 -19.69 19.29
C ALA A 154 1.92 -18.17 19.13
N PRO A 155 3.18 -17.70 19.18
CA PRO A 155 3.51 -16.31 18.88
C PRO A 155 2.90 -15.83 17.56
N ARG A 156 2.38 -14.60 17.55
CA ARG A 156 1.73 -14.04 16.36
C ARG A 156 2.69 -13.13 15.59
N ILE A 157 2.61 -13.21 14.27
CA ILE A 157 3.37 -12.37 13.35
C ILE A 157 2.37 -11.55 12.54
N PHE A 158 2.59 -10.25 12.48
CA PHE A 158 1.90 -9.34 11.58
C PHE A 158 2.90 -8.84 10.55
N ASP A 159 2.75 -9.31 9.31
CA ASP A 159 3.57 -8.83 8.20
C ASP A 159 2.92 -7.59 7.58
N PHE A 160 3.68 -6.52 7.44
CA PHE A 160 3.28 -5.30 6.75
C PHE A 160 4.12 -5.11 5.49
N SER A 161 3.50 -4.65 4.42
CA SER A 161 4.20 -4.35 3.17
C SER A 161 4.46 -2.85 3.02
N GLY A 162 5.72 -2.49 2.80
CA GLY A 162 6.14 -1.17 2.34
C GLY A 162 6.61 -1.14 0.90
N LEU A 163 6.48 -2.24 0.14
CA LEU A 163 6.89 -2.36 -1.25
C LEU A 163 6.35 -1.20 -2.08
N GLN A 164 7.22 -0.35 -2.64
CA GLN A 164 6.83 0.81 -3.46
C GLN A 164 5.89 1.82 -2.75
N ALA A 165 5.82 1.77 -1.42
CA ALA A 165 4.96 2.65 -0.64
C ALA A 165 5.69 3.97 -0.36
N ARG A 166 5.01 5.09 -0.63
CA ARG A 166 5.48 6.44 -0.26
C ARG A 166 5.32 6.71 1.23
N SER A 167 4.34 6.05 1.84
CA SER A 167 4.14 6.02 3.29
C SER A 167 3.49 4.71 3.70
N VAL A 168 3.84 4.25 4.89
CA VAL A 168 3.24 3.08 5.55
C VAL A 168 2.61 3.56 6.84
N GLU A 169 1.34 3.22 7.08
CA GLU A 169 0.80 3.23 8.43
C GLU A 169 0.07 1.93 8.76
N ILE A 170 0.42 1.41 9.92
CA ILE A 170 -0.24 0.27 10.56
C ILE A 170 -1.15 0.86 11.62
N VAL A 171 -2.46 0.75 11.41
CA VAL A 171 -3.47 1.14 12.39
C VAL A 171 -3.69 -0.03 13.32
N LEU A 172 -3.27 0.10 14.57
CA LEU A 172 -3.70 -0.83 15.61
C LEU A 172 -5.09 -0.41 16.05
N ARG A 173 -6.05 -1.32 15.91
CA ARG A 173 -7.43 -1.12 16.34
C ARG A 173 -7.79 -2.14 17.41
N GLN A 174 -8.35 -1.66 18.50
CA GLN A 174 -8.89 -2.55 19.50
C GLN A 174 -10.20 -3.18 19.01
N ALA A 175 -10.26 -4.52 18.99
CA ALA A 175 -11.44 -5.29 18.58
C ALA A 175 -12.29 -5.78 19.76
N GLY A 176 -11.73 -5.81 20.98
CA GLY A 176 -12.41 -6.25 22.20
C GLY A 176 -12.66 -5.09 23.18
N LYS A 177 -13.37 -5.36 24.28
CA LYS A 177 -13.64 -4.32 25.31
C LYS A 177 -12.50 -4.13 26.31
N GLN A 178 -11.60 -5.09 26.40
CA GLN A 178 -10.56 -5.13 27.43
C GLN A 178 -9.34 -4.30 27.00
N PRO A 179 -8.87 -3.35 27.82
CA PRO A 179 -7.67 -2.57 27.52
C PRO A 179 -6.44 -3.45 27.29
N ALA A 180 -5.57 -3.01 26.39
CA ALA A 180 -4.31 -3.65 26.09
C ALA A 180 -3.16 -2.65 26.23
N ASP A 181 -2.13 -3.03 26.99
CA ASP A 181 -0.84 -2.34 27.04
C ASP A 181 0.10 -3.02 26.03
N ILE A 182 0.64 -2.25 25.08
CA ILE A 182 1.57 -2.75 24.07
C ILE A 182 2.93 -2.08 24.32
N GLU A 183 3.97 -2.89 24.50
CA GLU A 183 5.35 -2.45 24.63
C GLU A 183 6.25 -3.21 23.67
N GLY A 184 7.32 -2.59 23.18
CA GLY A 184 8.22 -3.26 22.25
C GLY A 184 9.45 -2.45 21.87
N ILE A 185 10.28 -3.04 21.02
CA ILE A 185 11.49 -2.45 20.46
C ILE A 185 11.53 -2.78 18.96
N CYS A 186 12.01 -1.83 18.15
CA CYS A 186 12.16 -1.99 16.70
C CYS A 186 13.63 -1.85 16.27
N ASP A 187 13.97 -2.51 15.16
CA ASP A 187 15.27 -2.43 14.49
C ASP A 187 15.40 -1.23 13.54
N GLY A 188 14.44 -0.31 13.56
CA GLY A 188 14.48 0.94 12.82
C GLY A 188 13.58 2.00 13.47
N THR A 189 13.66 3.22 12.96
CA THR A 189 12.86 4.35 13.45
C THR A 189 11.36 4.10 13.26
N LEU A 190 10.57 4.41 14.29
CA LEU A 190 9.13 4.26 14.32
C LEU A 190 8.47 5.53 14.84
N ALA A 191 7.58 6.15 14.07
CA ALA A 191 6.71 7.20 14.60
C ALA A 191 5.39 6.60 15.10
N ILE A 192 4.89 7.09 16.23
CA ILE A 192 3.65 6.65 16.87
C ILE A 192 2.75 7.85 17.03
N ARG A 193 1.50 7.73 16.55
CA ARG A 193 0.44 8.72 16.75
C ARG A 193 -0.68 8.11 17.59
N ALA A 194 -0.95 8.73 18.73
CA ALA A 194 -1.94 8.29 19.71
C ALA A 194 -2.47 9.51 20.50
N GLY A 195 -3.76 9.53 20.84
CA GLY A 195 -4.35 10.56 21.71
C GLY A 195 -4.11 12.01 21.25
N GLY A 196 -4.09 12.25 19.93
CA GLY A 196 -3.82 13.58 19.35
C GLY A 196 -2.34 14.00 19.30
N GLY A 197 -1.44 13.25 19.93
CA GLY A 197 0.00 13.48 19.90
C GLY A 197 0.74 12.58 18.91
N SER A 198 1.95 12.99 18.53
CA SER A 198 2.88 12.20 17.72
C SER A 198 4.25 12.21 18.37
N ARG A 199 4.96 11.09 18.33
CA ARG A 199 6.36 10.99 18.77
C ARG A 199 7.13 10.02 17.90
N THR A 200 8.43 10.29 17.76
CA THR A 200 9.33 9.42 17.02
C THR A 200 10.19 8.63 18.00
N ILE A 201 10.26 7.32 17.78
CA ILE A 201 11.04 6.36 18.55
C ILE A 201 12.25 5.98 17.70
N ALA A 202 13.45 6.22 18.23
CA ALA A 202 14.69 5.83 17.58
C ALA A 202 14.85 4.29 17.56
N MET A 203 15.67 3.80 16.65
CA MET A 203 16.07 2.38 16.59
C MET A 203 16.57 1.88 17.95
N GLY A 204 16.15 0.68 18.36
CA GLY A 204 16.57 0.06 19.63
C GLY A 204 15.91 0.65 20.88
N THR A 205 15.22 1.78 20.78
CA THR A 205 14.52 2.40 21.90
C THR A 205 13.18 1.73 22.13
N ALA A 206 12.85 1.48 23.40
CA ALA A 206 11.56 0.91 23.78
C ALA A 206 10.42 1.91 23.52
N PHE A 207 9.31 1.41 22.98
CA PHE A 207 8.05 2.13 22.91
C PHE A 207 7.00 1.47 23.79
N ARG A 208 6.03 2.26 24.25
CA ARG A 208 4.85 1.76 24.96
C ARG A 208 3.64 2.62 24.71
N PHE A 209 2.50 2.04 24.41
CA PHE A 209 1.21 2.72 24.36
C PHE A 209 0.11 1.79 24.87
N ARG A 210 -1.06 2.36 25.14
CA ARG A 210 -2.23 1.64 25.61
C ARG A 210 -3.38 1.86 24.66
N LEU A 211 -4.12 0.79 24.38
CA LEU A 211 -5.46 0.83 23.79
C LEU A 211 -6.45 0.73 24.95
N SER A 212 -7.32 1.73 25.07
CA SER A 212 -8.10 2.00 26.28
C SER A 212 -9.51 1.43 26.24
N GLY A 213 -10.01 0.99 25.08
CA GLY A 213 -11.41 0.58 24.92
C GLY A 213 -11.79 0.28 23.47
N GLU A 214 -13.06 -0.09 23.28
CA GLU A 214 -13.64 -0.40 21.97
C GLU A 214 -13.41 0.78 21.00
N ASP A 215 -12.96 0.45 19.78
CA ASP A 215 -12.59 1.41 18.73
C ASP A 215 -11.43 2.37 19.00
N ASP A 216 -10.69 2.21 20.11
CA ASP A 216 -9.44 2.96 20.30
C ASP A 216 -8.41 2.55 19.24
N THR A 217 -7.66 3.54 18.75
CA THR A 217 -6.68 3.34 17.69
C THR A 217 -5.36 4.04 17.96
N VAL A 218 -4.28 3.35 17.57
CA VAL A 218 -2.93 3.91 17.54
C VAL A 218 -2.36 3.67 16.15
N SER A 219 -1.83 4.71 15.53
CA SER A 219 -1.16 4.61 14.23
C SER A 219 0.34 4.47 14.43
N LEU A 220 0.93 3.44 13.83
CA LEU A 220 2.36 3.25 13.70
C LEU A 220 2.79 3.65 12.29
N PHE A 221 3.88 4.40 12.19
CA PHE A 221 4.49 4.83 10.93
C PHE A 221 5.93 4.32 10.88
N PRO A 222 6.15 3.08 10.40
CA PRO A 222 7.48 2.54 10.20
C PRO A 222 8.30 3.35 9.19
N SER A 223 9.59 3.54 9.47
CA SER A 223 10.56 4.03 8.48
C SER A 223 10.85 2.96 7.42
N ASP A 224 11.43 3.32 6.27
CA ASP A 224 11.80 2.30 5.27
C ASP A 224 12.85 1.31 5.79
N GLY A 225 13.72 1.77 6.69
CA GLY A 225 14.76 0.93 7.31
C GLY A 225 14.24 0.01 8.42
N LEU A 226 13.00 0.20 8.89
CA LEU A 226 12.40 -0.69 9.90
C LEU A 226 11.97 -2.01 9.25
N ASN A 227 12.55 -3.11 9.70
CA ASN A 227 12.23 -4.46 9.23
C ASN A 227 11.49 -5.29 10.28
N ARG A 228 11.69 -5.02 11.57
CA ARG A 228 11.10 -5.81 12.64
C ARG A 228 10.91 -5.00 13.91
N CYS A 229 9.73 -5.12 14.49
CA CYS A 229 9.48 -4.84 15.90
C CYS A 229 9.15 -6.12 16.64
N THR A 230 9.73 -6.28 17.82
CA THR A 230 9.31 -7.28 18.79
C THR A 230 8.50 -6.58 19.87
N ALA A 231 7.26 -7.03 20.06
CA ALA A 231 6.31 -6.43 20.96
C ALA A 231 5.68 -7.48 21.88
N ARG A 232 5.18 -7.02 23.01
CA ARG A 232 4.42 -7.81 23.98
C ARG A 232 3.13 -7.07 24.27
N ILE A 233 2.02 -7.80 24.19
CA ILE A 233 0.67 -7.30 24.47
C ILE A 233 0.28 -7.81 25.85
N ARG A 234 0.12 -6.92 26.82
CA ARG A 234 -0.31 -7.24 28.18
C ARG A 234 -1.74 -6.76 28.41
N SER A 235 -2.48 -7.49 29.23
CA SER A 235 -3.81 -7.09 29.70
C SER A 235 -4.05 -7.65 31.09
N SER A 236 -5.13 -7.21 31.75
CA SER A 236 -5.60 -7.82 33.00
C SER A 236 -5.88 -9.32 32.83
N LEU A 237 -6.33 -9.71 31.64
CA LEU A 237 -6.61 -11.10 31.29
C LEU A 237 -5.35 -11.91 30.96
N ALA A 238 -4.25 -11.28 30.56
CA ALA A 238 -2.98 -11.95 30.24
C ALA A 238 -1.78 -11.14 30.77
N PRO A 239 -1.51 -11.19 32.09
CA PRO A 239 -0.49 -10.33 32.71
C PRO A 239 0.94 -10.61 32.23
N ALA A 240 1.25 -11.88 31.92
CA ALA A 240 2.55 -12.29 31.37
C ALA A 240 2.80 -11.74 29.95
N GLY A 241 1.72 -11.38 29.25
CA GLY A 241 1.73 -10.83 27.91
C GLY A 241 1.91 -11.85 26.79
N ALA A 242 1.25 -11.60 25.66
CA ALA A 242 1.39 -12.39 24.44
C ALA A 242 2.44 -11.77 23.51
N PRO A 243 3.38 -12.55 22.95
CA PRO A 243 4.37 -12.03 22.01
C PRO A 243 3.74 -11.74 20.63
N LEU A 244 4.08 -10.57 20.09
CA LEU A 244 3.75 -10.11 18.75
C LEU A 244 5.03 -9.71 18.02
N THR A 245 5.24 -10.22 16.82
CA THR A 245 6.25 -9.70 15.90
C THR A 245 5.54 -8.88 14.82
N ILE A 246 5.93 -7.62 14.65
CA ILE A 246 5.54 -6.81 13.50
C ILE A 246 6.72 -6.82 12.55
N ARG A 247 6.54 -7.28 11.31
CA ARG A 247 7.66 -7.54 10.39
C ARG A 247 7.38 -7.00 9.00
N ARG A 248 8.40 -6.45 8.37
CA ARG A 248 8.36 -6.04 6.98
C ARG A 248 8.33 -7.26 6.08
N GLU A 249 7.32 -7.35 5.24
CA GLU A 249 7.13 -8.51 4.37
C GLU A 249 8.25 -8.65 3.35
N GLU A 250 8.75 -7.54 2.80
CA GLU A 250 9.82 -7.56 1.80
C GLU A 250 11.14 -8.13 2.33
N ALA A 251 11.39 -7.96 3.63
CA ALA A 251 12.55 -8.55 4.30
C ALA A 251 12.31 -10.02 4.68
N ALA A 252 11.07 -10.41 4.92
CA ALA A 252 10.69 -11.75 5.35
C ALA A 252 10.51 -12.73 4.19
N ASP A 253 9.98 -12.25 3.07
CA ASP A 253 9.75 -13.00 1.84
C ASP A 253 10.15 -12.16 0.61
N PRO A 254 11.47 -12.07 0.33
CA PRO A 254 11.96 -11.30 -0.83
C PRO A 254 11.45 -11.84 -2.16
N ALA A 255 11.15 -13.14 -2.26
CA ALA A 255 10.64 -13.76 -3.47
C ALA A 255 9.20 -13.29 -3.77
N LEU A 256 8.34 -13.21 -2.75
CA LEU A 256 7.01 -12.62 -2.90
C LEU A 256 7.09 -11.13 -3.25
N ALA A 257 8.00 -10.38 -2.63
CA ALA A 257 8.18 -8.96 -2.95
C ALA A 257 8.64 -8.74 -4.40
N ALA A 258 9.56 -9.58 -4.91
CA ALA A 258 9.99 -9.55 -6.30
C ALA A 258 8.84 -9.93 -7.25
N PHE A 259 8.02 -10.92 -6.88
CA PHE A 259 6.82 -11.29 -7.65
C PHE A 259 5.79 -10.15 -7.69
N ASP A 260 5.53 -9.49 -6.56
CA ASP A 260 4.56 -8.40 -6.45
C ASP A 260 5.02 -7.11 -7.17
N SER A 261 6.33 -6.91 -7.36
CA SER A 261 6.88 -5.78 -8.12
C SER A 261 7.02 -6.05 -9.61
N ARG A 262 6.87 -7.31 -10.03
CA ARG A 262 7.10 -7.76 -11.40
C ARG A 262 6.07 -7.18 -12.37
N TYR A 263 6.54 -6.74 -13.52
CA TYR A 263 5.72 -6.52 -14.72
C TYR A 263 6.36 -7.19 -15.93
N GLU A 264 5.53 -7.55 -16.92
CA GLU A 264 6.01 -8.14 -18.17
C GLU A 264 5.99 -7.11 -19.29
N ARG A 265 7.07 -7.05 -20.07
CA ARG A 265 7.12 -6.29 -21.32
C ARG A 265 7.03 -7.24 -22.48
N CYS A 266 5.97 -7.07 -23.27
CA CYS A 266 5.72 -7.92 -24.42
C CYS A 266 6.69 -7.61 -25.54
N THR A 267 7.23 -8.66 -26.16
CA THR A 267 8.04 -8.52 -27.36
C THR A 267 7.16 -8.00 -28.49
N THR A 268 7.46 -6.80 -29.01
CA THR A 268 6.80 -6.26 -30.20
C THR A 268 7.72 -6.45 -31.42
N PRO A 269 7.24 -7.05 -32.52
CA PRO A 269 8.02 -7.14 -33.75
C PRO A 269 8.33 -5.74 -34.29
N ASN A 270 9.41 -5.64 -35.07
CA ASN A 270 9.73 -4.40 -35.78
C ASN A 270 8.54 -4.00 -36.66
N PRO A 271 7.99 -2.77 -36.53
CA PRO A 271 6.84 -2.35 -37.34
C PRO A 271 7.17 -2.29 -38.85
N THR A 272 8.45 -2.18 -39.19
CA THR A 272 8.95 -2.23 -40.57
C THR A 272 8.77 -3.63 -41.14
N GLY A 273 7.86 -3.78 -42.11
CA GLY A 273 7.58 -5.07 -42.76
C GLY A 273 6.32 -5.79 -42.28
N LEU A 274 5.62 -5.26 -41.26
CA LEU A 274 4.30 -5.78 -40.87
C LEU A 274 3.21 -5.30 -41.82
N ASP A 275 2.22 -6.14 -42.12
CA ASP A 275 1.00 -5.73 -42.79
C ASP A 275 0.14 -4.79 -41.91
N ALA A 276 -0.91 -4.17 -42.48
CA ALA A 276 -1.73 -3.20 -41.77
C ALA A 276 -2.46 -3.79 -40.55
N LEU A 277 -2.92 -5.05 -40.62
CA LEU A 277 -3.61 -5.73 -39.53
C LEU A 277 -2.63 -6.05 -38.40
N SER A 278 -1.47 -6.60 -38.74
CA SER A 278 -0.37 -6.88 -37.81
C SER A 278 0.08 -5.59 -37.11
N ARG A 279 0.23 -4.48 -37.83
CA ARG A 279 0.52 -3.17 -37.22
C ARG A 279 -0.56 -2.72 -36.24
N ALA A 280 -1.84 -2.97 -36.52
CA ALA A 280 -2.93 -2.63 -35.59
C ALA A 280 -2.94 -3.49 -34.32
N PHE A 281 -2.57 -4.77 -34.42
CA PHE A 281 -2.45 -5.66 -33.26
C PHE A 281 -1.23 -5.34 -32.39
N TYR A 282 -0.11 -4.92 -32.99
CA TYR A 282 1.13 -4.57 -32.29
C TYR A 282 1.29 -3.08 -31.98
N ALA A 283 0.33 -2.23 -32.35
CA ALA A 283 0.32 -0.83 -31.97
C ALA A 283 0.41 -0.70 -30.44
N SER A 284 1.23 0.24 -29.95
CA SER A 284 1.39 0.49 -28.52
C SER A 284 0.04 0.81 -27.87
N ARG A 285 -0.38 -0.04 -26.92
CA ARG A 285 -1.60 0.16 -26.11
C ARG A 285 -1.27 0.57 -24.68
N TRP A 286 -0.21 1.36 -24.50
CA TRP A 286 0.25 1.79 -23.19
C TRP A 286 0.54 0.58 -22.28
N LEU A 287 -0.04 0.55 -21.08
CA LEU A 287 0.07 -0.56 -20.12
C LEU A 287 -0.99 -1.64 -20.33
N SER A 288 -1.91 -1.46 -21.29
CA SER A 288 -2.97 -2.42 -21.58
C SER A 288 -2.53 -3.50 -22.58
N GLN A 289 -1.22 -3.64 -22.81
CA GLN A 289 -0.68 -4.67 -23.67
C GLN A 289 -0.65 -6.00 -22.91
N THR A 290 -1.32 -7.02 -23.45
CA THR A 290 -1.23 -8.40 -22.94
C THR A 290 -0.23 -9.15 -23.80
N CYS A 291 0.69 -9.88 -23.15
CA CYS A 291 1.69 -10.66 -23.87
C CYS A 291 1.06 -11.94 -24.42
N ALA A 292 1.44 -12.31 -25.64
CA ALA A 292 1.05 -13.60 -26.19
C ALA A 292 1.70 -14.71 -25.37
N LEU A 293 0.89 -15.57 -24.76
CA LEU A 293 1.35 -16.73 -23.99
C LEU A 293 0.92 -18.02 -24.71
N PRO A 294 1.70 -19.11 -24.59
CA PRO A 294 1.25 -20.43 -25.01
C PRO A 294 -0.08 -20.76 -24.32
N ILE A 295 -1.10 -21.10 -25.11
CA ILE A 295 -2.47 -21.33 -24.63
C ILE A 295 -2.55 -22.46 -23.57
N GLY A 296 -1.61 -23.40 -23.58
CA GLY A 296 -1.61 -24.54 -22.66
C GLY A 296 -2.85 -25.42 -22.88
N LYS A 297 -3.47 -25.88 -21.79
CA LYS A 297 -4.69 -26.69 -21.81
C LYS A 297 -5.84 -25.95 -21.11
N PRO A 298 -6.41 -24.91 -21.72
CA PRO A 298 -7.48 -24.14 -21.09
C PRO A 298 -8.75 -24.99 -21.00
N ARG A 299 -9.48 -24.85 -19.89
CA ARG A 299 -10.82 -25.42 -19.73
C ARG A 299 -11.86 -24.31 -19.86
N LEU A 300 -12.71 -24.40 -20.87
CA LEU A 300 -13.81 -23.44 -21.07
C LEU A 300 -14.97 -23.79 -20.13
N LEU A 301 -15.34 -22.84 -19.28
CA LEU A 301 -16.42 -22.97 -18.30
C LEU A 301 -17.63 -22.20 -18.83
N ARG A 302 -18.65 -22.92 -19.28
CA ARG A 302 -19.80 -22.31 -19.98
C ARG A 302 -20.83 -21.72 -19.04
N LYS A 303 -21.02 -22.32 -17.86
CA LYS A 303 -22.02 -21.87 -16.89
C LYS A 303 -21.33 -21.16 -15.71
N SER A 304 -22.02 -20.19 -15.13
CA SER A 304 -21.58 -19.51 -13.89
C SER A 304 -21.31 -20.50 -12.77
N ARG A 305 -22.13 -21.56 -12.67
CA ARG A 305 -21.94 -22.67 -11.74
C ARG A 305 -20.59 -23.36 -11.92
N ASP A 306 -20.22 -23.69 -13.15
CA ASP A 306 -18.94 -24.33 -13.46
C ASP A 306 -17.77 -23.40 -13.09
N GLY A 307 -17.91 -22.10 -13.38
CA GLY A 307 -16.96 -21.05 -13.02
C GLY A 307 -16.77 -20.92 -11.50
N PHE A 308 -17.87 -20.91 -10.75
CA PHE A 308 -17.83 -20.87 -9.29
C PHE A 308 -17.20 -22.15 -8.72
N ASN A 309 -17.64 -23.33 -9.18
CA ASN A 309 -17.10 -24.60 -8.71
C ASN A 309 -15.61 -24.79 -9.04
N ALA A 310 -15.12 -24.24 -10.16
CA ALA A 310 -13.68 -24.26 -10.44
C ALA A 310 -12.86 -23.46 -9.41
N LYS A 311 -13.41 -22.34 -8.90
CA LYS A 311 -12.76 -21.58 -7.80
C LYS A 311 -12.83 -22.35 -6.49
N VAL A 312 -13.97 -22.98 -6.20
CA VAL A 312 -14.11 -23.83 -5.01
C VAL A 312 -13.13 -24.99 -5.07
N GLU A 313 -13.05 -25.71 -6.19
CA GLU A 313 -12.12 -26.82 -6.40
C GLU A 313 -10.66 -26.38 -6.25
N ALA A 314 -10.28 -25.22 -6.79
CA ALA A 314 -8.93 -24.68 -6.66
C ALA A 314 -8.52 -24.38 -5.21
N LEU A 315 -9.48 -24.07 -4.32
CA LEU A 315 -9.22 -23.73 -2.92
C LEU A 315 -9.51 -24.89 -1.97
N MET A 316 -10.48 -25.74 -2.26
CA MET A 316 -10.92 -26.83 -1.39
C MET A 316 -10.34 -28.18 -1.79
N GLY A 317 -9.86 -28.31 -3.04
CA GLY A 317 -9.39 -29.57 -3.64
C GLY A 317 -10.50 -30.47 -4.18
N ALA A 318 -11.75 -30.03 -4.09
CA ALA A 318 -12.92 -30.72 -4.64
C ALA A 318 -14.03 -29.69 -4.96
N PRO A 319 -14.92 -29.97 -5.94
CA PRO A 319 -16.07 -29.12 -6.21
C PRO A 319 -17.16 -29.29 -5.14
N LEU A 320 -18.10 -28.33 -5.04
CA LEU A 320 -19.35 -28.55 -4.33
C LEU A 320 -20.30 -29.40 -5.18
N SER A 321 -21.10 -30.25 -4.53
CA SER A 321 -22.18 -30.97 -5.21
C SER A 321 -23.25 -30.01 -5.73
N ASP A 322 -23.97 -30.42 -6.78
CA ASP A 322 -25.10 -29.63 -7.29
C ASP A 322 -26.15 -29.39 -6.20
N SER A 323 -26.45 -30.40 -5.38
CA SER A 323 -27.38 -30.28 -4.25
C SER A 323 -26.94 -29.25 -3.21
N ALA A 324 -25.64 -29.12 -2.95
CA ALA A 324 -25.12 -28.13 -2.01
C ALA A 324 -25.29 -26.69 -2.54
N ILE A 325 -25.09 -26.51 -3.85
CA ILE A 325 -25.30 -25.22 -4.52
C ILE A 325 -26.78 -24.88 -4.59
N ASP A 326 -27.64 -25.85 -4.94
CA ASP A 326 -29.09 -25.64 -5.07
C ASP A 326 -29.76 -25.33 -3.73
N LYS A 327 -29.21 -25.86 -2.62
CA LYS A 327 -29.65 -25.50 -1.26
C LYS A 327 -29.37 -24.02 -0.93
N GLY A 328 -28.33 -23.42 -1.53
CA GLY A 328 -27.98 -22.02 -1.32
C GLY A 328 -27.57 -21.66 0.10
N ASP A 329 -27.11 -22.62 0.90
CA ASP A 329 -26.73 -22.44 2.31
C ASP A 329 -25.26 -21.98 2.44
N PRO A 330 -24.99 -20.69 2.71
CA PRO A 330 -23.62 -20.18 2.75
C PRO A 330 -22.77 -20.74 3.90
N GLU A 331 -23.42 -21.32 4.91
CA GLU A 331 -22.78 -21.87 6.12
C GLU A 331 -22.66 -23.40 6.08
N LEU A 332 -22.97 -24.03 4.94
CA LEU A 332 -22.83 -25.48 4.77
C LEU A 332 -21.41 -25.95 5.16
N PRO A 333 -21.25 -27.15 5.76
CA PRO A 333 -19.93 -27.68 6.08
C PRO A 333 -19.05 -27.85 4.84
N LEU A 334 -17.83 -27.30 4.89
CA LEU A 334 -16.84 -27.42 3.81
C LEU A 334 -15.77 -28.44 4.20
N ASP A 335 -15.47 -29.37 3.30
CA ASP A 335 -14.45 -30.42 3.51
C ASP A 335 -13.10 -29.97 2.92
N PHE A 336 -12.17 -29.63 3.81
CA PHE A 336 -10.81 -29.21 3.44
C PHE A 336 -9.79 -30.37 3.42
N SER A 337 -10.22 -31.62 3.56
CA SER A 337 -9.31 -32.79 3.60
C SER A 337 -8.40 -32.91 2.37
N LYS A 338 -8.82 -32.34 1.23
CA LYS A 338 -8.08 -32.32 -0.04
C LYS A 338 -7.52 -30.94 -0.41
N ALA A 339 -7.64 -29.96 0.49
CA ALA A 339 -7.25 -28.59 0.17
C ALA A 339 -5.75 -28.50 -0.16
N PRO A 340 -5.38 -27.83 -1.27
CA PRO A 340 -3.98 -27.70 -1.65
C PRO A 340 -3.23 -26.80 -0.67
N ARG A 341 -1.92 -27.02 -0.50
CA ARG A 341 -1.07 -26.09 0.25
C ARG A 341 -0.66 -24.93 -0.66
N LEU A 342 -1.34 -23.80 -0.51
CA LEU A 342 -1.09 -22.61 -1.30
C LEU A 342 -0.09 -21.69 -0.60
N LYS A 343 0.84 -21.12 -1.36
CA LYS A 343 1.74 -20.06 -0.86
C LYS A 343 1.06 -18.69 -0.91
N LEU A 344 0.25 -18.48 -1.95
CA LEU A 344 -0.31 -17.20 -2.34
C LEU A 344 -1.67 -17.40 -3.01
N ILE A 345 -2.62 -16.55 -2.66
CA ILE A 345 -3.92 -16.41 -3.33
C ILE A 345 -4.03 -14.96 -3.81
N TYR A 346 -4.14 -14.77 -5.12
CA TYR A 346 -4.48 -13.48 -5.73
C TYR A 346 -5.94 -13.50 -6.18
N LEU A 347 -6.74 -12.58 -5.67
CA LEU A 347 -8.13 -12.38 -6.06
C LEU A 347 -8.28 -10.98 -6.62
N SER A 348 -8.65 -10.86 -7.89
CA SER A 348 -9.08 -9.59 -8.49
C SER A 348 -10.56 -9.70 -8.82
N SER A 349 -11.35 -8.77 -8.28
CA SER A 349 -12.80 -8.74 -8.48
C SER A 349 -13.31 -7.30 -8.46
N LEU A 350 -14.33 -7.00 -9.25
CA LEU A 350 -15.04 -5.72 -9.17
C LEU A 350 -15.76 -5.57 -7.82
N GLU A 351 -16.32 -6.66 -7.32
CA GLU A 351 -17.10 -6.66 -6.09
C GLU A 351 -16.86 -7.93 -5.28
N PHE A 352 -16.96 -7.80 -3.96
CA PHE A 352 -17.01 -8.91 -3.03
C PHE A 352 -18.34 -8.87 -2.29
N LYS A 353 -19.30 -9.66 -2.76
CA LYS A 353 -20.67 -9.65 -2.25
C LYS A 353 -20.80 -10.46 -0.97
N ALA A 354 -21.67 -10.02 -0.07
CA ALA A 354 -22.09 -10.80 1.10
C ALA A 354 -23.23 -11.78 0.74
N ASP A 355 -23.11 -12.47 -0.40
CA ASP A 355 -24.07 -13.49 -0.87
C ASP A 355 -23.53 -14.91 -0.66
N PHE A 356 -24.27 -15.92 -1.13
CA PHE A 356 -23.85 -17.31 -1.06
C PHE A 356 -22.42 -17.53 -1.60
N SER A 357 -22.14 -17.02 -2.80
CA SER A 357 -20.86 -17.24 -3.47
C SER A 357 -19.71 -16.53 -2.75
N GLY A 358 -19.92 -15.28 -2.35
CA GLY A 358 -18.92 -14.50 -1.65
C GLY A 358 -18.63 -15.06 -0.26
N ARG A 359 -19.65 -15.54 0.46
CA ARG A 359 -19.49 -16.17 1.77
C ARG A 359 -18.75 -17.50 1.69
N ILE A 360 -19.02 -18.33 0.69
CA ILE A 360 -18.25 -19.56 0.46
C ILE A 360 -16.79 -19.24 0.13
N ILE A 361 -16.52 -18.33 -0.80
CA ILE A 361 -15.15 -17.93 -1.16
C ILE A 361 -14.42 -17.34 0.04
N GLU A 362 -15.08 -16.52 0.86
CA GLU A 362 -14.51 -15.95 2.08
C GLU A 362 -14.08 -17.05 3.06
N ARG A 363 -14.94 -18.05 3.31
CA ARG A 363 -14.63 -19.18 4.20
C ARG A 363 -13.47 -20.04 3.65
N LEU A 364 -13.41 -20.25 2.34
CA LEU A 364 -12.32 -20.95 1.67
C LEU A 364 -10.98 -20.20 1.83
N ILE A 365 -10.97 -18.90 1.57
CA ILE A 365 -9.79 -18.04 1.74
C ILE A 365 -9.35 -17.99 3.21
N ARG A 366 -10.30 -17.88 4.14
CA ARG A 366 -10.04 -17.86 5.59
C ARG A 366 -9.31 -19.12 6.05
N HIS A 367 -9.68 -20.30 5.52
CA HIS A 367 -8.99 -21.55 5.83
C HIS A 367 -7.50 -21.47 5.45
N HIS A 368 -7.19 -21.06 4.22
CA HIS A 368 -5.79 -20.91 3.76
C HIS A 368 -5.03 -19.85 4.54
N ALA A 369 -5.65 -18.71 4.83
CA ALA A 369 -5.04 -17.65 5.61
C ALA A 369 -4.69 -18.12 7.04
N ALA A 370 -5.53 -18.95 7.67
CA ALA A 370 -5.26 -19.53 8.98
C ALA A 370 -4.04 -20.49 8.98
N LEU A 371 -3.72 -21.08 7.82
CA LEU A 371 -2.53 -21.91 7.62
C LEU A 371 -1.29 -21.09 7.20
N GLY A 372 -1.41 -19.77 7.07
CA GLY A 372 -0.31 -18.86 6.73
C GLY A 372 -0.19 -18.52 5.24
N THR A 373 -1.10 -18.97 4.39
CA THR A 373 -1.15 -18.56 2.98
C THR A 373 -1.38 -17.05 2.88
N LYS A 374 -0.57 -16.37 2.04
CA LYS A 374 -0.74 -14.94 1.78
C LYS A 374 -1.92 -14.72 0.84
N VAL A 375 -2.79 -13.77 1.18
CA VAL A 375 -3.97 -13.44 0.38
C VAL A 375 -3.88 -11.99 -0.06
N ARG A 376 -3.94 -11.76 -1.37
CA ARG A 376 -3.96 -10.43 -1.99
C ARG A 376 -5.30 -10.26 -2.69
N ILE A 377 -6.06 -9.25 -2.26
CA ILE A 377 -7.37 -8.94 -2.83
C ILE A 377 -7.29 -7.57 -3.47
N LEU A 378 -7.53 -7.51 -4.78
CA LEU A 378 -7.68 -6.29 -5.56
C LEU A 378 -9.17 -6.11 -5.84
N VAL A 379 -9.72 -5.03 -5.28
CA VAL A 379 -11.09 -4.58 -5.57
C VAL A 379 -10.99 -3.25 -6.28
N THR A 380 -11.67 -3.15 -7.43
CA THR A 380 -11.58 -2.00 -8.35
C THR A 380 -12.91 -1.28 -8.48
#